data_AF-G1VU63-F1
#
_entry.id   AF-G1VU63-F1
#
_cell.length_a   1.000
_cell.length_b   1.000
_cell.length_c   1.000
_cell.angle_alpha   90.00
_cell.angle_beta   90.00
_cell.angle_gamma   90.00
#
_symmetry.space_group_name_H-M   'P 1'
#
loop_
_entity.id
_entity.type
_entity.pdbx_description
1 polymer ?
#
loop_
_entity_poly.entity_id
_entity_poly.type
_entity_poly.pdbx_seq_one_letter_code
_entity_poly.pdbx_strand_id
1 'polypeptide(L)'
;MKYFKVENNKVYFMNNENNYIELDQITKEDLLYLINKAFDEDFEYDAYETDKINHQAHNVMYKNIENKFSEFISRKDEIIDEVNNVYKAAIDKYSN
;
A
#
# COMPACT_ATOMS: atom_id res chain seq x y z
N MET A 1 -9.77 -4.62 -4.41
CA MET A 1 -9.21 -4.20 -5.72
C MET A 1 -7.71 -4.49 -5.67
N LYS A 2 -7.13 -5.12 -6.68
CA LYS A 2 -5.73 -5.58 -6.62
C LYS A 2 -4.75 -4.47 -7.01
N TYR A 3 -3.99 -3.96 -6.05
CA TYR A 3 -3.08 -2.83 -6.24
C TYR A 3 -1.68 -3.22 -6.71
N PHE A 4 -1.23 -4.42 -6.38
CA PHE A 4 -0.02 -5.02 -6.93
C PHE A 4 -0.34 -6.35 -7.60
N LYS A 5 0.14 -6.49 -8.84
CA LYS A 5 -0.10 -7.66 -9.69
C LYS A 5 1.22 -8.21 -10.22
N VAL A 6 1.38 -9.52 -10.20
CA VAL A 6 2.52 -10.19 -10.86
C VAL A 6 2.06 -10.80 -12.19
N GLU A 7 2.69 -10.42 -13.30
CA GLU A 7 2.35 -10.90 -14.65
C GLU A 7 3.61 -10.97 -15.53
N ASN A 8 3.76 -12.03 -16.33
CA ASN A 8 4.90 -12.20 -17.26
C ASN A 8 6.29 -11.98 -16.61
N ASN A 9 6.46 -12.47 -15.38
CA ASN A 9 7.67 -12.34 -14.58
C ASN A 9 8.05 -10.91 -14.17
N LYS A 10 7.10 -9.99 -14.27
CA LYS A 10 7.22 -8.59 -13.85
C LYS A 10 6.16 -8.29 -12.80
N VAL A 11 6.47 -7.27 -12.00
CA VAL A 11 5.55 -6.75 -11.00
C VAL A 11 5.00 -5.43 -11.50
N TYR A 12 3.69 -5.26 -11.37
CA TYR A 12 2.96 -4.06 -11.73
C TYR A 12 2.26 -3.50 -10.50
N PHE A 13 2.14 -2.18 -10.44
CA PHE A 13 1.32 -1.46 -9.48
C PHE A 13 0.22 -0.69 -10.20
N MET A 14 -0.89 -0.45 -9.53
CA MET A 14 -1.97 0.38 -10.04
C MET A 14 -1.73 1.85 -9.67
N ASN A 15 -1.63 2.72 -10.67
CA ASN A 15 -1.49 4.16 -10.45
C ASN A 15 -2.83 4.85 -10.17
N ASN A 16 -2.79 6.15 -9.92
CA ASN A 16 -3.97 6.99 -9.68
C ASN A 16 -4.97 7.07 -10.85
N GLU A 17 -4.54 6.74 -12.06
CA GLU A 17 -5.37 6.66 -13.28
C GLU A 17 -5.94 5.25 -13.52
N ASN A 18 -5.80 4.33 -12.55
CA ASN A 18 -6.17 2.92 -12.65
C ASN A 18 -5.44 2.14 -13.76
N ASN A 19 -4.25 2.60 -14.15
CA ASN A 19 -3.37 1.93 -15.08
C ASN A 19 -2.34 1.07 -14.34
N TYR A 20 -2.05 -0.12 -14.87
CA TYR A 20 -0.98 -0.96 -14.35
C TYR A 20 0.36 -0.56 -14.96
N ILE A 21 1.28 -0.10 -14.10
CA ILE A 21 2.63 0.34 -14.47
C ILE A 21 3.63 -0.62 -13.83
N GLU A 22 4.75 -0.85 -14.51
CA GLU A 22 5.84 -1.67 -13.96
C GLU A 22 6.40 -1.06 -12.68
N LEU A 23 6.68 -1.90 -11.68
CA LEU A 23 7.14 -1.48 -10.35
C LEU A 23 8.45 -0.67 -10.39
N ASP A 24 9.27 -0.85 -11.42
CA ASP A 24 10.52 -0.12 -11.61
C ASP A 24 10.31 1.38 -11.89
N GLN A 25 9.12 1.76 -12.35
CA GLN A 25 8.73 3.14 -12.65
C GLN A 25 7.97 3.82 -11.50
N ILE A 26 7.87 3.16 -10.34
CA ILE A 26 7.11 3.71 -9.21
C ILE A 26 7.71 5.03 -8.73
N THR A 27 6.86 6.07 -8.65
CA THR A 27 7.25 7.39 -8.17
C THR A 27 6.87 7.60 -6.70
N LYS A 28 7.28 8.73 -6.13
CA LYS A 28 6.89 9.11 -4.78
C LYS A 28 5.39 9.40 -4.70
N GLU A 29 4.83 10.03 -5.73
CA GLU A 29 3.39 10.32 -5.82
C GLU A 29 2.58 9.02 -5.85
N ASP A 30 3.03 8.01 -6.60
CA ASP A 30 2.39 6.70 -6.68
C ASP A 30 2.40 5.98 -5.33
N LEU A 31 3.53 6.00 -4.62
CA LEU A 31 3.64 5.43 -3.28
C LEU A 31 2.65 6.08 -2.31
N LEU A 32 2.55 7.41 -2.32
CA LEU A 32 1.61 8.12 -1.47
C LEU A 32 0.16 7.78 -1.80
N TYR A 33 -0.16 7.68 -3.09
CA TYR A 33 -1.48 7.23 -3.55
C TYR A 33 -1.80 5.83 -3.03
N LEU A 34 -0.88 4.87 -3.17
CA LEU A 34 -1.07 3.49 -2.72
C LEU A 34 -1.22 3.39 -1.19
N ILE A 35 -0.48 4.20 -0.43
CA ILE A 35 -0.61 4.27 1.03
C ILE A 35 -2.01 4.78 1.43
N ASN A 36 -2.47 5.87 0.81
CA ASN A 36 -3.82 6.39 1.06
C ASN A 36 -4.88 5.34 0.75
N LYS A 37 -4.70 4.61 -0.36
CA LYS A 37 -5.56 3.49 -0.73
C LYS A 37 -5.56 2.36 0.29
N ALA A 38 -4.39 1.99 0.81
CA ALA A 38 -4.29 1.01 1.89
C ALA A 38 -4.95 1.45 3.19
N PHE A 39 -4.99 2.76 3.43
CA PHE A 39 -5.66 3.35 4.58
C PHE A 39 -7.19 3.36 4.42
N ASP A 40 -7.70 3.72 3.24
CA ASP A 40 -9.14 3.94 3.02
C ASP A 40 -9.94 2.66 2.71
N GLU A 41 -9.33 1.66 2.08
CA GLU A 41 -10.05 0.47 1.59
C GLU A 41 -9.26 -0.84 1.75
N ASP A 42 -9.93 -1.96 1.45
CA ASP A 42 -9.33 -3.30 1.48
C ASP A 42 -8.26 -3.42 0.38
N PHE A 43 -7.01 -3.38 0.83
CA PHE A 43 -5.82 -3.37 -0.03
C PHE A 43 -5.38 -4.78 -0.38
N GLU A 44 -5.79 -5.25 -1.56
CA GLU A 44 -5.40 -6.56 -2.06
C GLU A 44 -4.13 -6.48 -2.91
N TYR A 45 -3.25 -7.45 -2.77
CA TYR A 45 -2.03 -7.58 -3.57
C TYR A 45 -1.67 -9.06 -3.77
N ASP A 46 -0.96 -9.35 -4.86
CA ASP A 46 -0.38 -10.69 -5.07
C ASP A 46 0.79 -10.92 -4.10
N ALA A 47 0.80 -12.03 -3.37
CA ALA A 47 1.93 -12.36 -2.52
C ALA A 47 3.23 -12.45 -3.33
N TYR A 48 4.33 -11.97 -2.74
CA TYR A 48 5.64 -12.12 -3.33
C TYR A 48 6.00 -13.61 -3.50
N GLU A 49 6.27 -14.04 -4.74
CA GLU A 49 6.81 -15.37 -5.04
C GLU A 49 8.08 -15.23 -5.88
N THR A 50 9.23 -15.64 -5.32
CA THR A 50 10.54 -15.58 -5.98
C THR A 50 10.56 -16.24 -7.35
N ASP A 51 9.81 -17.33 -7.51
CA ASP A 51 9.83 -18.17 -8.71
C ASP A 51 9.07 -17.52 -9.88
N LYS A 52 8.27 -16.50 -9.59
CA LYS A 52 7.48 -15.74 -10.56
C LYS A 52 8.12 -14.42 -10.94
N ILE A 53 9.30 -14.05 -10.43
CA ILE A 53 9.96 -12.78 -10.77
C ILE A 53 11.42 -13.06 -11.17
N ASN A 54 11.71 -12.98 -12.47
CA ASN A 54 13.07 -13.24 -12.98
C ASN A 54 13.99 -12.02 -12.84
N HIS A 55 13.46 -10.82 -12.67
CA HIS A 55 14.25 -9.60 -12.61
C HIS A 55 14.69 -9.29 -11.17
N GLN A 56 16.00 -9.36 -10.90
CA GLN A 56 16.57 -9.18 -9.55
C GLN A 56 16.18 -7.84 -8.90
N ALA A 57 16.08 -6.75 -9.69
CA ALA A 57 15.64 -5.46 -9.16
C ALA A 57 14.16 -5.47 -8.72
N HIS A 58 13.28 -6.12 -9.49
CA HIS A 58 11.86 -6.22 -9.14
C HIS A 58 11.68 -7.09 -7.89
N ASN A 59 12.51 -8.13 -7.72
CA ASN A 59 12.49 -8.95 -6.51
C ASN A 59 12.79 -8.11 -5.25
N VAL A 60 13.88 -7.33 -5.29
CA VAL A 60 14.29 -6.50 -4.14
C VAL A 60 13.29 -5.38 -3.87
N MET A 61 12.80 -4.71 -4.92
CA MET A 61 11.81 -3.65 -4.78
C MET A 61 10.50 -4.19 -4.23
N TYR A 62 9.96 -5.27 -4.81
CA TYR A 62 8.66 -5.80 -4.41
C TYR A 62 8.68 -6.34 -2.99
N LYS A 63 9.73 -7.07 -2.60
CA LYS A 63 9.91 -7.51 -1.21
C LYS A 63 9.95 -6.34 -0.23
N ASN A 64 10.64 -5.25 -0.56
CA ASN A 64 10.69 -4.09 0.33
C ASN A 64 9.33 -3.38 0.44
N ILE A 65 8.60 -3.27 -0.68
CA ILE A 65 7.27 -2.66 -0.70
C ILE A 65 6.29 -3.52 0.08
N GLU A 66 6.22 -4.82 -0.20
CA GLU A 66 5.34 -5.76 0.51
C GLU A 66 5.57 -5.72 2.03
N ASN A 67 6.84 -5.78 2.49
CA ASN A 67 7.15 -5.68 3.91
C ASN A 67 6.66 -4.37 4.53
N LYS A 68 6.89 -3.24 3.86
CA LYS A 68 6.44 -1.92 4.35
C LYS A 68 4.93 -1.79 4.39
N PHE A 69 4.25 -2.28 3.36
CA PHE A 69 2.79 -2.27 3.29
C PHE A 69 2.18 -3.22 4.32
N SER A 70 2.74 -4.41 4.50
CA SER A 70 2.31 -5.35 5.55
C SER A 70 2.48 -4.74 6.94
N GLU A 71 3.61 -4.07 7.22
CA GLU A 71 3.83 -3.39 8.49
C GLU A 71 2.80 -2.26 8.68
N PHE A 72 2.59 -1.42 7.67
CA PHE A 72 1.62 -0.33 7.68
C PHE A 72 0.19 -0.83 7.94
N ILE A 73 -0.25 -1.84 7.18
CA ILE A 73 -1.59 -2.43 7.31
C ILE A 73 -1.76 -3.06 8.70
N SER A 74 -0.75 -3.75 9.23
CA SER A 74 -0.82 -4.35 10.57
C SER A 74 -0.97 -3.33 11.70
N ARG A 75 -0.50 -2.10 11.48
CA ARG A 75 -0.55 -0.98 12.44
C ARG A 75 -1.65 0.02 12.13
N LYS A 76 -2.43 -0.18 11.08
CA LYS A 76 -3.47 0.74 10.62
C LYS A 76 -4.50 1.03 11.72
N ASP A 77 -4.98 -0.01 12.39
CA ASP A 77 -5.99 0.13 13.45
C ASP A 77 -5.44 0.92 14.64
N GLU A 78 -4.18 0.67 15.03
CA GLU A 78 -3.52 1.44 16.09
C GLU A 78 -3.40 2.93 15.73
N ILE A 79 -3.07 3.24 14.46
CA ILE A 79 -2.97 4.62 13.98
C ILE A 79 -4.36 5.30 13.99
N ILE A 80 -5.40 4.59 13.54
CA ILE A 80 -6.78 5.11 13.55
C ILE A 80 -7.23 5.37 15.00
N ASP A 81 -6.94 4.46 15.92
CA ASP A 81 -7.28 4.61 17.34
C ASP A 81 -6.53 5.78 18.00
N GLU A 82 -5.25 5.98 17.67
CA GLU A 82 -4.47 7.13 18.14
C GLU A 82 -5.07 8.43 17.64
N VAL A 83 -5.39 8.52 16.34
CA VAL A 83 -6.06 9.68 15.74
C VAL A 83 -7.40 9.95 16.42
N ASN A 84 -8.24 8.94 16.57
CA ASN A 84 -9.55 9.07 17.22
C ASN A 84 -9.41 9.57 18.66
N ASN A 85 -8.44 9.06 19.42
CA ASN A 85 -8.19 9.51 20.79
C ASN A 85 -7.71 10.97 20.88
N VAL A 86 -6.85 11.40 19.96
CA VAL A 86 -6.40 12.81 19.89
C VAL A 86 -7.57 13.75 19.62
N TYR A 87 -8.45 13.39 18.69
CA TYR A 87 -9.59 14.22 18.32
C TYR A 87 -10.81 14.05 19.22
N LYS A 88 -10.86 13.02 20.07
CA LYS A 88 -11.97 12.74 20.98
C LYS A 88 -12.35 13.95 21.84
N ALA A 89 -11.35 14.60 22.44
CA ALA A 89 -11.57 15.79 23.26
C ALA A 89 -12.13 16.99 22.47
N ALA A 90 -11.80 17.11 21.18
CA ALA A 90 -12.36 18.13 20.31
C ALA A 90 -13.79 17.77 19.88
N ILE A 91 -14.03 16.52 19.49
CA ILE A 91 -15.35 16.02 19.08
C ILE A 91 -16.35 16.15 20.24
N ASP A 92 -15.97 15.73 21.45
CA ASP A 92 -16.82 15.82 22.66
C ASP A 92 -17.17 17.27 23.01
N LYS A 93 -16.28 18.22 22.70
CA LYS A 93 -16.45 19.65 22.97
C LYS A 93 -17.44 20.33 22.01
N TYR A 94 -17.57 19.84 20.78
CA TYR A 94 -18.46 20.42 19.76
C TYR A 94 -19.71 19.56 19.49
N SER A 95 -19.79 18.35 20.07
CA SER A 95 -20.96 17.45 19.96
C SER A 95 -21.94 17.59 21.13
N ASN A 96 -21.64 18.46 22.12
CA ASN A 96 -22.54 18.87 23.21
C ASN A 96 -22.91 20.35 23.10
#